data_AF-A0A6C0LP91-F1
#
_entry.id   AF-A0A6C0LP91-F1
#
_cell.length_a   1.000
_cell.length_b   1.000
_cell.length_c   1.000
_cell.angle_alpha   90.00
_cell.angle_beta   90.00
_cell.angle_gamma   90.00
#
_symmetry.space_group_name_H-M   'P 1'
#
loop_
_entity.id
_entity.type
_entity.pdbx_description
1 polymer ?
#
loop_
_entity_poly.entity_id
_entity_poly.type
_entity_poly.pdbx_seq_one_letter_code
_entity_poly.pdbx_strand_id
1 'polypeptide(L)'
;MTSTIEQITQKLVQQLQQGGQTQQQQRQQLQQLQQLQQLQQFQQLQQFQQQQQQQQQQQQAGSVKVYTGPKEGKFIINKHGKKVYIDRKSLANNLQYQKAKPKPKPKKAAKKPKA
;
A
#
# COMPACT_ATOMS: atom_id res chain seq x y z
N MET A 1 19.03 -19.88 71.59
CA MET A 1 18.82 -21.01 70.66
C MET A 1 17.44 -20.81 70.06
N THR A 2 17.35 -20.39 68.80
CA THR A 2 16.06 -20.15 68.13
C THR A 2 15.33 -21.47 67.93
N SER A 3 14.04 -21.48 68.21
CA SER A 3 13.21 -22.69 68.13
C SER A 3 13.13 -23.20 66.69
N THR A 4 13.14 -24.52 66.50
CA THR A 4 12.92 -25.17 65.19
C THR A 4 11.66 -24.64 64.48
N ILE A 5 10.66 -24.23 65.26
CA ILE A 5 9.42 -23.63 64.76
C ILE A 5 9.68 -22.27 64.10
N GLU A 6 10.52 -21.42 64.69
CA GLU A 6 10.84 -20.10 64.12
C GLU A 6 11.59 -20.21 62.79
N GLN A 7 12.47 -21.21 62.66
CA GLN A 7 13.16 -21.47 61.39
C GLN A 7 12.19 -21.94 60.30
N ILE A 8 11.24 -22.80 60.64
CA ILE A 8 10.19 -23.26 59.72
C ILE A 8 9.33 -22.07 59.27
N THR A 9 8.90 -21.22 60.21
CA THR A 9 8.09 -20.03 59.91
C THR A 9 8.83 -19.06 58.99
N GLN A 10 10.11 -18.77 59.25
CA GLN A 10 10.91 -17.89 58.40
C GLN A 10 11.09 -18.45 56.99
N LYS A 11 11.30 -19.77 56.86
CA LYS A 11 11.43 -20.42 55.56
C LYS A 11 10.13 -20.34 54.75
N LEU A 12 8.98 -20.47 55.41
CA LEU A 12 7.66 -20.36 54.78
C LEU A 12 7.37 -18.93 54.30
N VAL A 13 7.67 -17.93 55.14
CA VAL A 13 7.51 -16.51 54.79
C VAL A 13 8.42 -16.11 53.63
N GLN A 14 9.66 -16.62 53.63
CA GLN A 14 10.62 -16.38 52.56
C GLN A 14 10.19 -17.03 51.24
N GLN A 15 9.57 -18.21 51.27
CA GLN A 15 8.98 -18.84 50.07
C GLN A 15 7.75 -18.08 49.56
N LEU A 16 6.89 -17.58 50.45
CA LEU A 16 5.72 -16.77 50.09
C LEU A 16 6.12 -15.42 49.45
N GLN A 17 7.22 -14.80 49.88
CA GLN A 17 7.73 -13.56 49.28
C GLN A 17 8.34 -13.75 47.88
N GLN A 18 8.94 -14.91 47.60
CA GLN A 18 9.52 -15.24 46.29
C GLN A 18 8.45 -15.51 45.21
N GLY A 19 7.26 -15.98 45.60
CA GLY A 19 6.11 -16.16 44.70
C GLY A 19 5.56 -14.85 44.12
N GLY A 20 5.71 -13.73 44.84
CA GLY A 20 5.27 -12.41 44.36
C GLY A 20 6.18 -11.82 43.28
N GLN A 21 7.50 -12.02 43.41
CA GLN A 21 8.47 -11.57 42.40
C GLN A 21 8.28 -12.28 41.06
N THR A 22 8.04 -13.58 41.08
CA THR A 22 7.81 -14.38 39.88
C THR A 22 6.54 -13.97 39.15
N GLN A 23 5.48 -13.58 39.87
CA GLN A 23 4.24 -13.09 39.25
C GLN A 23 4.41 -11.71 38.60
N GLN A 24 5.15 -10.80 39.23
CA GLN A 24 5.50 -9.51 38.60
C GLN A 24 6.36 -9.70 37.35
N GLN A 25 7.32 -10.62 37.41
CA GLN A 25 8.21 -10.92 36.28
C GLN A 25 7.43 -11.50 35.09
N GLN A 26 6.46 -12.39 35.33
CA GLN A 26 5.54 -12.86 34.28
C GLN A 26 4.71 -11.72 33.67
N ARG A 27 4.20 -10.79 34.48
CA ARG A 27 3.45 -9.63 33.96
C ARG A 27 4.32 -8.77 33.04
N GLN A 28 5.58 -8.53 33.38
CA GLN A 28 6.49 -7.75 32.53
C GLN A 28 6.76 -8.45 31.19
N GLN A 29 6.99 -9.77 31.20
CA GLN A 29 7.17 -10.53 29.95
C GLN A 29 5.93 -10.48 29.06
N LEU A 30 4.74 -10.63 29.65
CA LEU A 30 3.48 -10.54 28.92
C LEU A 30 3.28 -9.15 28.29
N GLN A 31 3.65 -8.09 29.01
CA GLN A 31 3.55 -6.72 28.55
C GLN A 31 4.49 -6.45 27.37
N GLN A 32 5.73 -6.96 27.41
CA GLN A 32 6.66 -6.89 26.28
C GLN A 32 6.14 -7.64 25.06
N LEU A 33 5.58 -8.83 25.25
CA LEU A 33 5.02 -9.64 24.16
C LEU A 33 3.84 -8.91 23.47
N GLN A 34 2.97 -8.28 24.26
CA GLN A 34 1.85 -7.50 23.75
C GLN A 34 2.33 -6.30 22.92
N GLN A 35 3.40 -5.63 23.37
CA GLN A 35 3.98 -4.50 22.65
C GLN A 35 4.61 -4.93 21.32
N LEU A 36 5.29 -6.08 21.30
CA LEU A 36 5.88 -6.66 20.09
C LEU A 36 4.81 -7.03 19.05
N GLN A 37 3.68 -7.56 19.51
CA GLN A 37 2.56 -7.90 18.64
C GLN A 37 1.96 -6.66 17.96
N GLN A 38 1.82 -5.53 18.68
CA GLN A 38 1.39 -4.26 18.07
C GLN A 38 2.37 -3.75 17.02
N LEU A 39 3.68 -3.83 17.31
CA LEU A 39 4.70 -3.36 16.37
C LEU A 39 4.66 -4.14 15.05
N GLN A 40 4.45 -5.46 15.13
CA GLN A 40 4.33 -6.32 13.95
C GLN A 40 3.11 -5.95 13.09
N GLN A 41 1.96 -5.66 13.71
CA GLN A 41 0.77 -5.22 12.98
C GLN A 41 1.00 -3.87 12.29
N PHE A 42 1.64 -2.91 12.97
CA PHE A 42 1.93 -1.60 12.39
C PHE A 42 2.84 -1.71 11.15
N GLN A 43 3.84 -2.59 11.22
CA GLN A 43 4.75 -2.82 10.10
C GLN A 43 4.02 -3.41 8.87
N GLN A 44 3.09 -4.35 9.08
CA GLN A 44 2.27 -4.88 7.97
C GLN A 44 1.37 -3.81 7.35
N LEU A 45 0.74 -2.97 8.17
CA LEU A 45 -0.14 -1.90 7.68
C LEU A 45 0.62 -0.92 6.79
N GLN A 46 1.87 -0.59 7.17
CA GLN A 46 2.72 0.31 6.40
C GLN A 46 3.08 -0.28 5.02
N GLN A 47 3.36 -1.59 4.94
CA GLN A 47 3.62 -2.26 3.66
C GLN A 47 2.38 -2.30 2.76
N PHE A 48 1.20 -2.56 3.34
CA PHE A 48 -0.05 -2.58 2.58
C PHE A 48 -0.37 -1.21 1.94
N GLN A 49 -0.10 -0.12 2.65
CA GLN A 49 -0.28 1.23 2.12
C GLN A 49 0.66 1.52 0.93
N GLN A 50 1.91 1.05 0.98
CA GLN A 50 2.85 1.21 -0.15
C GLN A 50 2.42 0.41 -1.39
N GLN A 51 1.90 -0.81 -1.21
CA GLN A 51 1.40 -1.60 -2.35
C GLN A 51 0.19 -0.95 -3.03
N GLN A 52 -0.72 -0.33 -2.27
CA GLN A 52 -1.85 0.38 -2.88
C GLN A 52 -1.41 1.60 -3.69
N GLN A 53 -0.38 2.34 -3.27
CA GLN A 53 0.16 3.44 -4.06
C GLN A 53 0.80 2.95 -5.37
N GLN A 54 1.53 1.82 -5.34
CA GLN A 54 2.11 1.25 -6.56
C GLN A 54 1.05 0.73 -7.53
N GLN A 55 -0.05 0.15 -7.04
CA GLN A 55 -1.15 -0.28 -7.91
C GLN A 55 -1.89 0.91 -8.53
N GLN A 56 -2.08 2.02 -7.80
CA GLN A 56 -2.66 3.23 -8.39
C GLN A 56 -1.73 3.87 -9.42
N GLN A 57 -0.41 3.85 -9.20
CA GLN A 57 0.55 4.28 -10.23
C GLN A 57 0.55 3.36 -11.46
N GLN A 58 0.47 2.03 -11.30
CA GLN A 58 0.41 1.11 -12.43
C GLN A 58 -0.91 1.19 -13.21
N GLN A 59 -2.03 1.48 -12.56
CA GLN A 59 -3.31 1.67 -13.23
C GLN A 59 -3.42 3.02 -13.98
N GLN A 60 -2.67 4.04 -13.57
CA GLN A 60 -2.63 5.33 -14.27
C GLN A 60 -1.47 5.47 -15.25
N ALA A 61 -0.35 4.79 -15.02
CA ALA A 61 0.83 4.79 -15.87
C ALA A 61 1.10 3.36 -16.39
N GLY A 62 0.24 2.90 -17.31
CA GLY A 62 0.57 1.74 -18.13
C GLY A 62 1.89 1.99 -18.88
N SER A 63 2.74 0.98 -19.00
CA SER A 63 3.99 1.08 -19.78
C SER A 63 3.65 1.43 -21.23
N VAL A 64 3.82 2.70 -21.59
CA VAL A 64 3.52 3.21 -22.94
C VAL A 64 4.71 2.89 -23.84
N LYS A 65 4.48 2.07 -24.86
CA LYS A 65 5.48 1.77 -25.90
C LYS A 65 5.77 3.05 -26.70
N VAL A 66 6.99 3.55 -26.57
CA VAL A 66 7.48 4.73 -27.28
C VAL A 66 8.34 4.27 -28.46
N TYR A 67 8.10 4.86 -29.63
CA TYR A 67 8.79 4.56 -30.89
C TYR A 67 9.66 5.74 -31.35
N THR A 68 10.69 5.46 -32.13
CA THR A 68 11.59 6.46 -32.73
C THR A 68 11.07 6.90 -34.11
N GLY A 69 11.03 8.22 -34.37
CA GLY A 69 10.51 8.79 -35.61
C GLY A 69 11.51 9.68 -36.38
N PRO A 70 11.18 10.05 -37.63
CA PRO A 70 12.10 10.69 -38.59
C PRO A 70 12.49 12.16 -38.28
N LYS A 71 11.97 12.77 -37.21
CA LYS A 71 12.26 14.16 -36.81
C LYS A 71 13.00 14.26 -35.48
N GLU A 72 13.92 13.32 -35.21
CA GLU A 72 14.62 13.18 -33.90
C GLU A 72 13.68 13.01 -32.69
N GLY A 73 12.38 12.92 -32.94
CA GLY A 73 11.32 12.88 -31.96
C GLY A 73 10.89 11.46 -31.68
N LYS A 74 10.66 11.18 -30.41
CA LYS A 74 9.96 9.98 -29.97
C LYS A 74 8.46 10.16 -30.17
N PHE A 75 7.72 9.12 -30.52
CA PHE A 75 6.26 9.18 -30.66
C PHE A 75 5.58 7.98 -29.99
N ILE A 76 4.30 8.15 -29.66
CA ILE A 76 3.42 7.08 -29.19
C ILE A 76 2.30 6.85 -30.20
N ILE A 77 1.74 5.65 -30.22
CA ILE A 77 0.52 5.35 -30.95
C ILE A 77 -0.66 5.61 -30.03
N ASN A 78 -1.55 6.53 -30.42
CA ASN A 78 -2.78 6.76 -29.66
C ASN A 78 -3.80 5.61 -29.88
N LYS A 79 -4.88 5.57 -29.10
CA LYS A 79 -5.94 4.54 -29.23
C LYS A 79 -6.61 4.46 -30.62
N HIS A 80 -6.41 5.46 -31.46
CA HIS A 80 -6.92 5.52 -32.82
C HIS A 80 -5.88 5.11 -33.87
N GLY A 81 -4.71 4.61 -33.45
CA GLY A 81 -3.63 4.18 -34.34
C GLY A 81 -2.79 5.33 -34.91
N LYS A 82 -3.03 6.59 -34.53
CA LYS A 82 -2.27 7.74 -35.03
C LYS A 82 -1.01 7.96 -34.20
N LYS A 83 0.08 8.30 -34.90
CA LYS A 83 1.36 8.70 -34.29
C LYS A 83 1.22 10.08 -33.65
N VAL A 84 1.56 10.20 -32.37
CA VAL A 84 1.61 11.47 -31.65
C VAL A 84 3.04 11.66 -31.16
N TYR A 85 3.72 12.67 -31.69
CA TYR A 85 5.09 12.99 -31.31
C TYR A 85 5.13 13.58 -29.89
N ILE A 86 6.16 13.20 -29.14
CA ILE A 86 6.37 13.60 -27.76
C ILE A 86 7.54 14.58 -27.71
N ASP A 87 7.25 15.83 -27.34
CA ASP A 87 8.29 16.81 -27.05
C ASP A 87 8.78 16.65 -25.60
N ARG A 88 10.06 16.95 -25.32
CA ARG A 88 10.60 16.89 -23.94
C ARG A 88 9.81 17.75 -22.95
N LYS A 89 9.28 18.89 -23.40
CA LYS A 89 8.42 19.79 -22.62
C LYS A 89 7.06 19.16 -22.27
N SER A 90 6.59 18.25 -23.11
CA SER A 90 5.31 17.56 -22.94
C SER A 90 5.42 16.32 -22.04
N LEU A 91 6.63 15.76 -21.85
CA LEU A 91 6.86 14.70 -20.85
C LEU A 91 6.86 15.24 -19.41
N ALA A 92 7.35 16.46 -19.20
CA ALA A 92 7.36 17.10 -17.88
C ALA A 92 5.95 17.46 -17.39
N ASN A 93 5.07 17.85 -18.32
CA ASN A 93 3.66 18.10 -18.03
C ASN A 93 2.87 16.82 -18.22
N ASN A 94 2.99 15.90 -17.26
CA ASN A 94 2.18 14.70 -17.03
C ASN A 94 0.91 14.67 -17.91
N LEU A 95 1.02 14.18 -19.16
CA LEU A 95 -0.04 14.27 -20.16
C LEU A 95 -1.16 13.31 -19.75
N GLN A 96 -2.04 13.79 -18.87
CA GLN A 96 -3.18 13.05 -18.43
C GLN A 96 -4.08 12.81 -19.64
N TYR A 97 -4.31 11.54 -19.99
CA TYR A 97 -5.08 11.15 -21.15
C TYR A 97 -6.53 11.60 -21.00
N GLN A 98 -6.88 12.77 -21.53
CA GLN A 98 -8.26 13.25 -21.46
C GLN A 98 -9.13 12.37 -22.35
N LYS A 99 -10.07 11.66 -21.73
CA LYS A 99 -11.06 10.85 -22.46
C LYS A 99 -11.87 11.78 -23.36
N ALA A 100 -11.73 11.62 -24.68
CA ALA A 100 -12.50 12.35 -25.66
C ALA A 100 -14.01 12.22 -25.37
N LYS A 101 -14.70 13.37 -25.25
CA LYS A 101 -16.17 13.40 -25.11
C LYS A 101 -16.81 12.72 -26.33
N PRO A 102 -17.86 11.91 -26.14
CA PRO A 102 -18.48 11.17 -27.24
C PRO A 102 -19.07 12.14 -28.27
N LYS A 103 -18.76 11.91 -29.55
CA LYS A 103 -19.35 12.68 -30.66
C LYS A 103 -20.81 12.25 -30.85
N PRO A 104 -21.74 13.20 -31.07
CA PRO A 104 -23.14 12.87 -31.33
C PRO A 104 -23.28 12.09 -32.64
N LYS A 105 -24.12 11.05 -32.61
CA LYS A 105 -24.37 10.16 -33.77
C LYS A 105 -25.03 10.96 -34.91
N PRO A 106 -24.63 10.76 -36.17
CA PRO A 106 -25.29 11.41 -37.31
C PRO A 106 -26.71 10.85 -37.48
N LYS A 107 -27.71 11.74 -37.55
CA LYS A 107 -29.10 11.37 -37.88
C LYS A 107 -29.14 10.86 -39.32
N LYS A 108 -29.56 9.61 -39.52
CA LYS A 108 -29.81 9.01 -40.84
C LYS A 108 -30.85 9.85 -41.58
N ALA A 109 -30.50 10.36 -42.76
CA ALA A 109 -31.46 10.98 -43.67
C ALA A 109 -32.37 9.89 -44.27
N ALA A 110 -33.69 10.06 -44.13
CA ALA A 110 -34.69 9.19 -44.74
C ALA A 110 -34.65 9.37 -46.27
N LYS A 111 -34.38 8.28 -47.00
CA LYS A 111 -34.49 8.26 -48.47
C LYS A 111 -35.98 8.28 -48.84
N LYS A 112 -36.39 9.24 -49.67
CA LYS A 112 -37.74 9.33 -50.25
C LYS A 112 -37.99 8.16 -51.22
N PRO A 113 -39.22 7.64 -51.32
CA PRO A 113 -39.57 6.62 -52.31
C PRO A 113 -39.52 7.22 -53.72
N LYS A 114 -39.01 6.43 -54.68
CA LYS A 114 -38.93 6.76 -56.09
C LYS A 114 -40.31 6.51 -56.72
N ALA A 115 -40.84 7.49 -57.44
CA ALA A 115 -42.02 7.34 -58.32
C ALA A 115 -41.66 6.57 -59.58
#